data_AF-D1BSD6-F1
#
_entry.id   AF-D1BSD6-F1
#
_cell.length_a   1.000
_cell.length_b   1.000
_cell.length_c   1.000
_cell.angle_alpha   90.00
_cell.angle_beta   90.00
_cell.angle_gamma   90.00
#
_symmetry.space_group_name_H-M   'P 1'
#
loop_
_entity.id
_entity.type
_entity.pdbx_description
1 polymer ?
#
loop_
_entity_poly.entity_id
_entity_poly.type
_entity_poly.pdbx_seq_one_letter_code
_entity_poly.pdbx_strand_id
1 'polypeptide(L)' 'MQRRDLCHALRNYLDVFEGRSDLVMYVGPDLSGNLIEVGVSDDPRIVHGMPARPQFRPRTKW' A
#
# COMPACT_ATOMS: atom_id res chain seq x y z
N MET A 1 -5.77 3.83 -11.21
CA MET A 1 -5.80 2.63 -10.34
C MET A 1 -7.24 2.31 -10.02
N GLN A 2 -7.65 1.04 -10.07
CA GLN A 2 -9.05 0.64 -9.80
C GLN A 2 -9.22 0.22 -8.35
N ARG A 3 -10.45 0.30 -7.82
CA ARG A 3 -10.76 -0.13 -6.44
C ARG A 3 -10.33 -1.58 -6.16
N ARG A 4 -10.45 -2.46 -7.16
CA ARG A 4 -10.07 -3.88 -7.01
C ARG A 4 -8.57 -4.04 -6.79
N ASP A 5 -7.74 -3.19 -7.40
CA ASP A 5 -6.28 -3.19 -7.21
C ASP A 5 -5.93 -2.82 -5.76
N LEU A 6 -6.54 -1.75 -5.25
CA LEU A 6 -6.36 -1.29 -3.87
C LEU A 6 -6.74 -2.38 -2.86
N CYS A 7 -7.91 -3.00 -3.06
CA CYS A 7 -8.36 -4.09 -2.19
C CYS A 7 -7.53 -5.37 -2.35
N HIS A 8 -6.88 -5.58 -3.50
CA HIS A 8 -5.97 -6.70 -3.69
C HIS A 8 -4.66 -6.45 -2.92
N ALA A 9 -4.08 -5.25 -3.04
CA ALA A 9 -2.89 -4.87 -2.31
C ALA A 9 -3.09 -4.89 -0.80
N LEU A 10 -4.23 -4.40 -0.29
CA LEU A 10 -4.55 -4.46 1.15
C LEU A 10 -4.69 -5.89 1.69
N ARG A 11 -5.17 -6.83 0.87
CA ARG A 11 -5.29 -8.24 1.28
C ARG A 11 -3.97 -9.01 1.18
N ASN A 12 -3.05 -8.55 0.35
CA ASN A 12 -1.78 -9.22 0.04
C ASN A 12 -0.59 -8.29 0.31
N TYR A 13 -0.68 -7.47 1.36
CA TYR A 13 0.38 -6.51 1.67
C TYR A 13 1.67 -7.25 2.02
N LEU A 14 2.78 -6.69 1.55
CA LEU A 14 4.14 -7.18 1.82
C LEU A 14 4.76 -6.43 2.99
N ASP A 15 4.38 -5.17 3.19
CA ASP A 15 4.93 -4.31 4.25
C ASP A 15 3.91 -3.26 4.69
N VAL A 16 4.07 -2.77 5.91
CA VAL A 16 3.23 -1.75 6.55
C VAL A 16 4.11 -0.66 7.14
N PHE A 17 3.84 0.59 6.75
CA PHE A 17 4.56 1.74 7.26
C PHE A 17 3.60 2.66 8.01
N GLU A 18 3.88 2.85 9.29
CA GLU A 18 3.23 3.86 10.11
C GLU A 18 4.02 5.17 9.99
N GLY A 19 3.34 6.23 9.52
CA GLY A 19 3.94 7.55 9.35
C GLY A 19 3.71 8.47 10.54
N ARG A 20 4.12 9.75 10.38
CA ARG A 20 3.72 10.84 11.30
C ARG A 20 2.30 11.35 11.05
N SER A 21 1.67 10.92 9.95
CA SER A 21 0.26 11.17 9.64
C SER A 21 -0.63 10.14 10.34
N ASP A 22 -1.90 10.47 10.45
CA ASP A 22 -3.05 9.60 10.78
C ASP A 22 -3.34 8.53 9.70
N LEU A 23 -2.31 8.16 8.92
CA LEU A 23 -2.39 7.22 7.82
C LEU A 23 -1.40 6.08 8.02
N VAL A 24 -1.90 4.87 7.86
CA VAL A 24 -1.12 3.65 7.73
C VAL A 24 -0.95 3.34 6.24
N MET A 25 0.29 3.18 5.81
CA MET A 25 0.62 2.85 4.42
C MET A 25 0.81 1.34 4.28
N TYR A 26 -0.05 0.70 3.51
CA TYR A 26 0.10 -0.70 3.11
C TYR A 26 0.75 -0.77 1.74
N VAL A 27 1.79 -1.58 1.60
CA VAL A 27 2.47 -1.79 0.32
C VAL A 27 2.20 -3.20 -0.14
N GLY A 28 1.66 -3.37 -1.34
CA GLY A 28 1.30 -4.69 -1.87
C GLY A 28 1.13 -4.67 -3.39
N PRO A 29 0.94 -5.84 -4.01
CA PRO A 29 0.73 -5.94 -5.45
C PRO A 29 -0.69 -5.47 -5.84
N ASP A 30 -0.82 -4.86 -7.01
CA ASP A 30 -2.11 -4.77 -7.71
C ASP A 30 -2.46 -6.11 -8.39
N LEU A 31 -3.61 -6.18 -9.08
CA LEU A 31 -4.04 -7.41 -9.78
C LEU A 31 -3.12 -7.82 -10.94
N SER A 32 -2.25 -6.93 -11.41
CA SER A 32 -1.27 -7.17 -12.46
C SER A 32 0.14 -7.46 -11.89
N GLY A 33 0.29 -7.48 -10.56
CA GLY A 33 1.57 -7.71 -9.89
C GLY A 33 2.45 -6.47 -9.74
N ASN A 34 1.98 -5.27 -10.09
CA ASN A 34 2.75 -4.04 -9.85
C ASN A 34 2.68 -3.67 -8.38
N LEU A 35 3.82 -3.24 -7.82
CA LEU A 35 3.86 -2.80 -6.43
C LEU A 35 3.21 -1.42 -6.27
N ILE A 36 2.22 -1.33 -5.40
CA ILE A 36 1.48 -0.11 -5.09
C ILE A 36 1.48 0.16 -3.59
N GLU A 37 1.35 1.43 -3.23
CA GLU A 37 1.10 1.88 -1.85
C GLU A 37 -0.36 2.31 -1.70
N VAL A 38 -0.97 1.95 -0.57
CA VAL A 38 -2.36 2.26 -0.21
C VAL A 38 -2.38 2.90 1.16
N GLY A 39 -2.78 4.18 1.22
CA GLY A 39 -2.93 4.92 2.46
C GLY A 39 -4.32 4.71 3.06
N VAL A 40 -4.36 4.26 4.32
CA VAL A 40 -5.60 3.99 5.07
C VAL A 40 -5.61 4.84 6.34
N SER A 41 -6.71 5.55 6.59
CA SER A 41 -6.90 6.33 7.83
C SER A 41 -7.44 5.50 8.99
N ASP A 42 -7.39 6.06 10.21
CA ASP A 42 -7.89 5.44 11.45
C ASP A 42 -9.38 5.06 11.41
N ASP A 43 -10.23 5.85 10.75
CA ASP A 43 -11.54 5.39 10.26
C ASP A 43 -11.28 4.66 8.93
N PRO A 44 -11.48 3.32 8.83
CA PRO A 44 -10.92 2.46 7.77
C PRO A 44 -11.44 2.83 6.37
N ARG A 45 -10.86 3.90 5.82
CA ARG A 45 -11.15 4.48 4.53
C ARG A 45 -9.84 4.55 3.75
N ILE A 46 -9.91 4.14 2.49
CA ILE A 46 -8.79 4.27 1.58
C ILE A 46 -8.70 5.73 1.16
N VAL A 47 -7.64 6.40 1.56
CA VAL A 47 -7.42 7.83 1.30
C VAL A 47 -6.75 8.04 -0.05
N HIS A 48 -5.83 7.14 -0.44
CA HIS A 48 -5.27 7.11 -1.79
C HIS A 48 -4.66 5.74 -2.13
N GLY A 49 -4.35 5.55 -3.41
CA GLY A 49 -3.36 4.55 -3.82
C GLY A 49 -2.62 4.97 -5.08
N MET A 50 -1.33 4.65 -5.12
CA MET A 50 -0.40 5.04 -6.18
C MET A 50 0.70 3.97 -6.34
N PRO A 51 1.48 3.98 -7.43
CA PRO A 51 2.67 3.14 -7.52
C PRO A 51 3.59 3.34 -6.31
N ALA A 52 4.14 2.25 -5.77
CA ALA A 52 4.94 2.29 -4.56
C ALA A 52 6.18 3.16 -4.76
N ARG A 53 6.32 4.21 -3.94
CA ARG A 53 7.50 5.08 -3.97
C ARG A 53 8.75 4.31 -3.53
N PRO A 54 9.97 4.70 -3.98
CA PRO A 54 11.20 3.98 -3.66
C PRO A 54 11.44 3.73 -2.17
N GLN A 55 11.01 4.65 -1.30
CA GLN A 55 11.11 4.55 0.16
C GLN A 55 10.28 3.40 0.78
N PHE A 56 9.27 2.93 0.05
CA PHE A 56 8.35 1.88 0.47
C PHE A 56 8.57 0.57 -0.28
N ARG A 57 9.61 0.51 -1.13
CA ARG A 57 10.00 -0.77 -1.72
C ARG A 57 10.52 -1.66 -0.59
N PRO A 58 10.10 -2.94 -0.55
CA PRO A 58 10.57 -3.87 0.47
C PRO A 58 12.09 -3.82 0.52
N ARG A 59 12.65 -3.55 1.70
CA ARG A 59 14.09 -3.64 1.98
C ARG A 59 14.46 -5.12 2.13
N THR A 60 14.15 -5.96 1.15
CA THR A 60 14.62 -7.34 1.19
C THR A 60 16.12 -7.37 0.91
N LYS A 61 16.89 -7.67 1.96
CA LYS A 61 18.11 -8.46 1.85
C LYS A 61 17.69 -9.85 1.37
N TRP A 62 18.03 -10.20 0.14
CA TRP A 62 18.15 -11.60 -0.28
C TRP A 62 19.63 -11.94 -0.27
#